data_AF-A0A3S4QQ66-F1
#
_entry.id   AF-A0A3S4QQ66-F1
#
_cell.length_a   1.000
_cell.length_b   1.000
_cell.length_c   1.000
_cell.angle_alpha   90.00
_cell.angle_beta   90.00
_cell.angle_gamma   90.00
#
_symmetry.space_group_name_H-M   'P 1'
#
loop_
_entity.id
_entity.type
_entity.pdbx_description
1 polymer ?
#
loop_
_entity_poly.entity_id
_entity_poly.type
_entity_poly.pdbx_seq_one_letter_code
_entity_poly.pdbx_strand_id
1 'polypeptide(L)'
;MKRFFSVAFFKDKKNIAILALIVLLLVSFSTKGNQRENGEEYKVQIQKLTKSNEKAARDYKALKNEFDSYKKENEQYIAIGRKEKQAKKKKAAEEEKKKEAEKAKQEKAAKEQEIAKQAEEKRKQEEAAAAQAQQQQEAAAAQEAQQQERTVYVARNGTAEVYWYSIDNMPRNTRFDRVVTMTEADAINAGKRHTSKE
;
A
#
# COMPACT_ATOMS: atom_id res chain seq x y z
N MET A 1 -101.38 14.48 -49.34
CA MET A 1 -101.62 15.71 -48.57
C MET A 1 -101.22 16.91 -49.40
N LYS A 2 -102.18 17.56 -50.07
CA LYS A 2 -101.97 18.79 -50.86
C LYS A 2 -102.49 19.96 -50.02
N ARG A 3 -101.61 20.74 -49.38
CA ARG A 3 -101.99 22.01 -48.76
C ARG A 3 -101.72 23.12 -49.77
N PHE A 4 -102.82 23.59 -50.34
CA PHE A 4 -102.90 24.73 -51.24
C PHE A 4 -102.31 25.97 -50.56
N PHE A 5 -101.40 26.66 -51.24
CA PHE A 5 -101.07 28.05 -50.89
C PHE A 5 -102.37 28.84 -51.00
N SER A 6 -102.91 29.28 -49.87
CA SER A 6 -104.16 30.03 -49.84
C SER A 6 -103.99 31.35 -50.57
N VAL A 7 -104.93 31.68 -51.45
CA VAL A 7 -104.99 32.95 -52.22
C VAL A 7 -104.99 34.18 -51.30
N ALA A 8 -105.25 34.00 -50.00
CA ALA A 8 -105.12 35.01 -48.96
C ALA A 8 -103.67 35.46 -48.69
N PHE A 9 -102.66 34.62 -48.95
CA PHE A 9 -101.25 34.92 -48.65
C PHE A 9 -100.68 36.05 -49.53
N PHE A 10 -101.14 36.15 -50.78
CA PHE A 10 -100.66 37.13 -51.78
C PHE A 10 -101.37 38.48 -51.74
N LYS A 11 -102.40 38.65 -50.91
CA LYS A 11 -103.12 39.94 -50.76
C LYS A 11 -102.55 40.85 -49.67
N ASP A 12 -101.67 40.32 -48.82
CA ASP A 12 -101.13 41.07 -47.70
C ASP A 12 -99.84 41.81 -48.10
N LYS A 13 -99.83 43.15 -47.96
CA LYS A 13 -98.70 44.01 -48.38
C LYS A 13 -97.39 43.60 -47.68
N LYS A 14 -97.47 43.07 -46.46
CA LYS A 14 -96.33 42.57 -45.69
C LYS A 14 -95.72 41.30 -46.30
N ASN A 15 -96.54 40.40 -46.85
CA ASN A 15 -96.07 39.15 -47.46
C ASN A 15 -95.42 39.39 -48.83
N ILE A 16 -95.93 40.35 -49.60
CA ILE A 16 -95.32 40.79 -50.87
C ILE A 16 -93.92 41.39 -50.61
N ALA A 17 -93.77 42.21 -49.56
CA ALA A 17 -92.49 42.80 -49.19
C ALA A 17 -91.45 41.72 -48.80
N ILE A 18 -91.85 40.70 -48.05
CA ILE A 18 -90.97 39.58 -47.66
C ILE A 18 -90.54 38.77 -48.91
N LEU A 19 -91.47 38.50 -49.83
CA LEU A 19 -91.16 37.82 -51.09
C LEU A 19 -90.16 38.61 -51.95
N ALA A 20 -90.35 39.93 -52.07
CA ALA A 20 -89.42 40.79 -52.80
C ALA A 20 -88.02 40.78 -52.17
N LEU A 21 -87.93 40.78 -50.84
CA LEU A 21 -86.65 40.75 -50.11
C LEU A 21 -85.92 39.41 -50.30
N ILE A 22 -86.64 38.29 -50.30
CA ILE A 22 -86.08 36.96 -50.57
C ILE A 22 -85.56 36.88 -52.01
N VAL A 23 -86.31 37.39 -53.00
CA VAL A 23 -85.85 37.43 -54.39
C VAL A 23 -84.61 38.32 -54.53
N LEU A 24 -84.57 39.47 -53.86
CA LEU A 24 -83.43 40.39 -53.89
C LEU A 24 -82.17 39.79 -53.23
N LEU A 25 -82.34 39.02 -52.15
CA LEU A 25 -81.27 38.23 -51.52
C LEU A 25 -80.76 37.10 -52.42
N LEU A 26 -81.66 36.37 -53.10
CA LEU A 26 -81.28 35.29 -54.02
C LEU A 26 -80.56 35.80 -55.27
N VAL A 27 -80.96 36.95 -55.81
CA VAL A 27 -80.26 37.61 -56.93
C VAL A 27 -78.90 38.14 -56.50
N SER A 28 -78.77 38.62 -55.27
CA SER A 28 -77.51 39.12 -54.70
C SER A 28 -76.50 38.01 -54.36
N PHE A 29 -76.96 36.78 -54.13
CA PHE A 29 -76.07 35.63 -53.89
C PHE A 29 -75.52 35.03 -55.19
N SER A 30 -76.20 35.22 -56.33
CA SER A 30 -75.76 34.66 -57.62
C SER A 30 -74.73 35.52 -58.38
N THR A 31 -74.45 36.76 -57.95
CA THR A 31 -73.46 37.65 -58.59
C THR A 31 -72.07 37.64 -57.95
N LYS A 32 -71.83 36.82 -56.92
CA LYS A 32 -70.50 36.63 -56.30
C LYS A 32 -69.83 35.30 -56.67
N GLY A 33 -70.16 34.75 -57.84
CA GLY A 33 -69.50 33.60 -58.43
C GLY A 33 -68.52 33.97 -59.54
N ASN A 34 -67.51 34.82 -59.29
CA ASN A 34 -66.38 34.98 -60.21
C ASN A 34 -65.13 35.60 -59.56
N GLN A 35 -64.45 34.85 -58.69
CA GLN A 35 -63.04 35.10 -58.36
C GLN A 35 -62.19 34.04 -59.04
N ARG A 36 -61.81 34.29 -60.30
CA ARG A 36 -60.90 33.45 -61.10
C ARG A 36 -59.55 34.10 -61.38
N GLU A 37 -59.14 35.11 -60.61
CA GLU A 37 -57.86 35.81 -60.86
C GLU A 37 -56.71 35.44 -59.91
N ASN A 38 -56.94 34.69 -58.82
CA ASN A 38 -55.89 34.49 -57.78
C ASN A 38 -55.32 33.05 -57.71
N GLY A 39 -55.76 32.12 -58.58
CA GLY A 39 -55.40 30.69 -58.48
C GLY A 39 -53.92 30.37 -58.69
N GLU A 40 -53.22 31.13 -59.54
CA GLU A 40 -51.79 30.95 -59.82
C GLU A 40 -50.91 31.47 -58.66
N GLU A 41 -51.32 32.56 -57.99
CA GLU A 41 -50.60 33.11 -56.84
C GLU A 41 -50.60 32.16 -55.64
N TYR A 42 -51.75 31.52 -55.35
CA TYR A 42 -51.83 30.50 -54.31
C TYR A 42 -50.97 29.26 -54.62
N LYS A 43 -50.89 28.83 -55.88
CA LYS A 43 -50.01 27.71 -56.27
C LYS A 43 -48.54 28.04 -56.02
N VAL A 44 -48.10 29.24 -56.38
CA VAL A 44 -46.72 29.72 -56.13
C VAL A 44 -46.42 29.79 -54.64
N GLN A 45 -47.37 30.28 -53.83
CA GLN A 45 -47.20 30.38 -52.38
C GLN A 45 -47.17 28.99 -51.71
N ILE A 46 -48.04 28.06 -52.11
CA ILE A 46 -48.03 26.67 -51.65
C ILE A 46 -46.69 26.01 -52.01
N GLN A 47 -46.21 26.16 -53.24
CA GLN A 47 -44.93 25.58 -53.66
C GLN A 47 -43.74 26.16 -52.85
N LYS A 48 -43.75 27.47 -52.56
CA LYS A 48 -42.74 28.12 -51.72
C LYS A 48 -42.79 27.60 -50.28
N LEU A 49 -43.98 27.43 -49.71
CA LEU A 49 -44.18 26.83 -48.39
C LEU A 49 -43.73 25.37 -48.34
N THR A 50 -44.02 24.58 -49.38
CA THR A 50 -43.57 23.18 -49.47
C THR A 50 -42.04 23.10 -49.50
N LYS A 51 -41.38 23.89 -50.36
CA LYS A 51 -39.91 23.95 -50.41
C LYS A 51 -39.30 24.42 -49.09
N SER A 52 -39.94 25.39 -48.43
CA SER A 52 -39.51 25.90 -47.13
C SER A 52 -39.64 24.84 -46.04
N ASN A 53 -40.74 24.09 -45.99
CA ASN A 53 -40.93 22.98 -45.04
C ASN A 53 -39.96 21.83 -45.30
N GLU A 54 -39.71 21.50 -46.57
CA GLU A 54 -38.75 20.46 -46.93
C GLU A 54 -37.32 20.85 -46.53
N LYS A 55 -36.95 22.13 -46.71
CA LYS A 55 -35.69 22.68 -46.23
C LYS A 55 -35.62 22.65 -44.70
N ALA A 56 -36.66 23.07 -44.00
CA ALA A 56 -36.71 23.02 -42.54
C ALA A 56 -36.58 21.59 -42.00
N ALA A 57 -37.19 20.60 -42.66
CA ALA A 57 -37.04 19.19 -42.29
C ALA A 57 -35.62 18.67 -42.49
N ARG A 58 -34.94 19.08 -43.58
CA ARG A 58 -33.53 18.76 -43.82
C ARG A 58 -32.61 19.42 -42.81
N ASP A 59 -32.82 20.71 -42.53
CA ASP A 59 -32.04 21.47 -41.56
C ASP A 59 -32.19 20.87 -40.14
N TYR A 60 -33.41 20.48 -39.75
CA TYR A 60 -33.66 19.78 -38.50
C TYR A 60 -32.94 18.43 -38.42
N LYS A 61 -32.98 17.64 -39.51
CA LYS A 61 -32.29 16.35 -39.58
C LYS A 61 -30.76 16.50 -39.49
N ALA A 62 -30.20 17.52 -40.13
CA ALA A 62 -28.78 17.84 -40.06
C ALA A 62 -28.37 18.21 -38.63
N LEU A 63 -29.10 19.15 -38.01
CA LEU A 63 -28.84 19.60 -36.64
C LEU A 63 -28.98 18.45 -35.62
N LYS A 64 -29.94 17.55 -35.83
CA LYS A 64 -30.12 16.35 -35.01
C LYS A 64 -28.91 15.41 -35.09
N ASN A 65 -28.39 15.18 -36.29
CA ASN A 65 -27.19 14.35 -36.48
C ASN A 65 -25.95 14.98 -35.86
N GLU A 66 -25.78 16.30 -36.00
CA GLU A 66 -24.68 17.04 -35.35
C GLU A 66 -24.78 16.92 -33.82
N PHE A 67 -25.96 17.11 -33.24
CA PHE A 67 -26.18 16.96 -31.80
C PHE A 67 -25.84 15.56 -31.30
N ASP A 68 -26.28 14.52 -32.01
CA ASP A 68 -25.98 13.13 -31.64
C ASP A 68 -24.47 12.82 -31.77
N SER A 69 -23.79 13.43 -32.75
CA SER A 69 -22.33 13.37 -32.89
C SER A 69 -21.61 14.05 -31.71
N TYR A 70 -22.01 15.28 -31.35
CA TYR A 70 -21.44 16.00 -30.20
C TYR A 70 -21.62 15.25 -28.89
N LYS A 71 -22.79 14.63 -28.69
CA LYS A 71 -23.05 13.80 -27.50
C LYS A 71 -22.05 12.64 -27.42
N LYS A 72 -21.82 11.95 -28.54
CA LYS A 72 -20.88 10.81 -28.62
C LYS A 72 -19.43 11.25 -28.40
N GLU A 73 -19.02 12.37 -28.97
CA GLU A 73 -17.67 12.91 -28.80
C GLU A 73 -17.41 13.32 -27.35
N ASN A 74 -18.37 13.99 -26.70
CA ASN A 74 -18.25 14.39 -25.30
C ASN A 74 -18.18 13.17 -24.35
N GLU A 75 -18.96 12.11 -24.63
CA GLU A 75 -18.85 10.84 -23.90
C GLU A 75 -17.44 10.22 -24.05
N GLN A 76 -16.83 10.30 -25.23
CA GLN A 76 -15.46 9.84 -25.44
C GLN A 76 -14.45 10.65 -24.64
N TYR A 77 -14.57 11.99 -24.62
CA TYR A 77 -13.71 12.85 -23.80
C TYR A 77 -13.78 12.50 -22.31
N ILE A 78 -14.99 12.30 -21.78
CA ILE A 78 -15.19 11.87 -20.39
C ILE A 78 -14.55 10.49 -20.14
N ALA A 79 -14.71 9.55 -21.08
CA ALA A 79 -14.13 8.22 -20.97
C ALA A 79 -12.58 8.26 -20.97
N ILE A 80 -11.97 9.09 -21.82
CA ILE A 80 -10.52 9.30 -21.86
C ILE A 80 -10.04 9.87 -20.54
N GLY A 81 -10.66 10.95 -20.04
CA GLY A 81 -10.30 11.54 -18.76
C GLY A 81 -10.43 10.56 -17.57
N ARG A 82 -11.46 9.70 -17.58
CA ARG A 82 -11.61 8.61 -16.59
C ARG A 82 -10.49 7.57 -16.72
N LYS A 83 -10.16 7.14 -17.93
CA LYS A 83 -9.07 6.18 -18.19
C LYS A 83 -7.72 6.75 -17.74
N GLU A 84 -7.42 8.01 -18.02
CA GLU A 84 -6.20 8.67 -17.57
C GLU A 84 -6.12 8.77 -16.04
N LYS A 85 -7.21 9.18 -15.38
CA LYS A 85 -7.27 9.21 -13.91
C LYS A 85 -7.05 7.82 -13.31
N GLN A 86 -7.67 6.78 -13.88
CA GLN A 86 -7.46 5.40 -13.44
C GLN A 86 -6.03 4.94 -13.68
N ALA A 87 -5.42 5.27 -14.83
CA ALA A 87 -4.03 4.93 -15.12
C ALA A 87 -3.05 5.61 -14.16
N LYS A 88 -3.25 6.90 -13.87
CA LYS A 88 -2.45 7.63 -12.86
C LYS A 88 -2.59 7.01 -11.47
N LYS A 89 -3.82 6.69 -11.05
CA LYS A 89 -4.07 6.02 -9.76
C LYS A 89 -3.42 4.64 -9.68
N LYS A 90 -3.49 3.84 -10.75
CA LYS A 90 -2.84 2.52 -10.82
C LYS A 90 -1.31 2.64 -10.75
N LYS A 91 -0.71 3.57 -11.50
CA LYS A 91 0.73 3.81 -11.45
C LYS A 91 1.19 4.24 -10.06
N ALA A 92 0.47 5.16 -9.41
CA ALA A 92 0.78 5.58 -8.04
C ALA A 92 0.69 4.41 -7.04
N ALA A 93 -0.36 3.60 -7.11
CA ALA A 93 -0.51 2.43 -6.24
C ALA A 93 0.55 1.35 -6.49
N GLU A 94 0.99 1.16 -7.74
CA GLU A 94 2.08 0.23 -8.07
C GLU A 94 3.43 0.74 -7.54
N GLU A 95 3.70 2.04 -7.66
CA GLU A 95 4.90 2.67 -7.13
C GLU A 95 4.95 2.61 -5.59
N GLU A 96 3.83 2.86 -4.92
CA GLU A 96 3.71 2.74 -3.47
C GLU A 96 3.95 1.30 -3.00
N LYS A 97 3.34 0.31 -3.67
CA LYS A 97 3.59 -1.11 -3.38
C LYS A 97 5.05 -1.51 -3.60
N LYS A 98 5.72 -0.98 -4.64
CA LYS A 98 7.15 -1.22 -4.88
C LYS A 98 8.00 -0.63 -3.76
N LYS A 99 7.73 0.61 -3.34
CA LYS A 99 8.44 1.26 -2.22
C LYS A 99 8.24 0.52 -0.91
N GLU A 100 7.03 0.06 -0.62
CA GLU A 100 6.73 -0.72 0.59
C GLU A 100 7.46 -2.08 0.58
N ALA A 101 7.44 -2.78 -0.56
CA ALA A 101 8.18 -4.04 -0.72
C ALA A 101 9.70 -3.86 -0.59
N GLU A 102 10.25 -2.77 -1.11
CA GLU A 102 11.67 -2.44 -0.96
C GLU A 102 12.03 -2.12 0.49
N LYS A 103 11.22 -1.30 1.17
CA LYS A 103 11.40 -0.99 2.59
C LYS A 103 11.35 -2.25 3.45
N ALA A 104 10.41 -3.16 3.19
CA ALA A 104 10.32 -4.44 3.89
C ALA A 104 11.56 -5.34 3.66
N LYS A 105 12.11 -5.35 2.44
CA LYS A 105 13.37 -6.06 2.15
C LYS A 105 14.56 -5.45 2.89
N GLN A 106 14.68 -4.13 2.90
CA GLN A 106 15.76 -3.43 3.60
C GLN A 106 15.67 -3.65 5.12
N GLU A 107 14.48 -3.60 5.70
CA GLU A 107 14.28 -3.86 7.13
C GLU A 107 14.63 -5.31 7.50
N LYS A 108 14.25 -6.28 6.67
CA LYS A 108 14.61 -7.69 6.89
C LYS A 108 16.12 -7.91 6.82
N ALA A 109 16.78 -7.31 5.82
CA ALA A 109 18.25 -7.38 5.68
C ALA A 109 18.97 -6.72 6.86
N ALA A 110 18.48 -5.59 7.37
CA ALA A 110 19.05 -4.91 8.53
C ALA A 110 18.95 -5.77 9.80
N LYS A 111 17.78 -6.38 10.06
CA LYS A 111 17.59 -7.29 11.21
C LYS A 111 18.50 -8.52 11.13
N GLU A 112 18.66 -9.11 9.94
CA GLU A 112 19.52 -10.27 9.73
C GLU A 112 21.01 -9.92 9.96
N GLN A 113 21.46 -8.75 9.50
CA GLN A 113 22.81 -8.25 9.80
C GLN A 113 23.03 -7.98 11.28
N GLU A 114 22.04 -7.45 11.99
CA GLU A 114 22.14 -7.20 13.44
C GLU A 114 22.26 -8.51 14.24
N ILE A 115 21.44 -9.51 13.89
CA ILE A 115 21.53 -10.85 14.49
C ILE A 115 22.91 -11.48 14.23
N ALA A 116 23.44 -11.36 13.02
CA ALA A 116 24.76 -11.88 12.68
C ALA A 116 25.87 -11.21 13.50
N LYS A 117 25.81 -9.87 13.70
CA LYS A 117 26.75 -9.13 14.54
C LYS A 117 26.69 -9.56 16.00
N GLN A 118 25.48 -9.69 16.56
CA GLN A 118 25.31 -10.13 17.95
C GLN A 118 25.82 -11.57 18.15
N ALA A 119 25.60 -12.46 17.18
CA ALA A 119 26.12 -13.82 17.24
C ALA A 119 27.66 -13.85 17.16
N GLU A 120 28.28 -13.03 16.31
CA GLU A 120 29.73 -12.91 16.23
C GLU A 120 30.34 -12.36 17.53
N GLU A 121 29.73 -11.33 18.10
CA GLU A 121 30.17 -10.73 19.36
C GLU A 121 30.08 -11.74 20.51
N LYS A 122 28.97 -12.50 20.58
CA LYS A 122 28.81 -13.55 21.57
C LYS A 122 29.87 -14.65 21.42
N ARG A 123 30.19 -15.07 20.19
CA ARG A 123 31.28 -16.04 19.93
C ARG A 123 32.64 -15.51 20.38
N LYS A 124 32.94 -14.24 20.12
CA LYS A 124 34.19 -13.60 20.58
C LYS A 124 34.27 -13.52 22.11
N GLN A 125 33.16 -13.24 22.79
CA GLN A 125 33.10 -13.26 24.26
C GLN A 125 33.31 -14.67 24.83
N GLU A 126 32.67 -15.69 24.24
CA GLU A 126 32.85 -17.09 24.65
C GLU A 126 34.29 -17.57 24.42
N GLU A 127 34.90 -17.21 23.29
CA GLU A 127 36.30 -17.51 22.98
C GLU A 127 37.27 -16.82 23.95
N ALA A 128 37.04 -15.54 24.28
CA ALA A 128 37.84 -14.81 25.25
C ALA A 128 37.72 -15.42 26.66
N ALA A 129 36.51 -15.82 27.07
CA ALA A 129 36.29 -16.49 28.35
C ALA A 129 36.99 -17.87 28.40
N ALA A 130 36.92 -18.64 27.32
CA ALA A 130 37.61 -19.93 27.22
C ALA A 130 39.15 -19.76 27.29
N ALA A 131 39.70 -18.75 26.62
CA ALA A 131 41.13 -18.44 26.67
C ALA A 131 41.58 -18.03 28.08
N GLN A 132 40.79 -17.20 28.78
CA GLN A 132 41.09 -16.85 30.18
C GLN A 132 41.03 -18.06 31.10
N ALA A 133 40.05 -18.95 30.93
CA ALA A 133 39.96 -20.18 31.72
C ALA A 133 41.17 -21.10 31.50
N GLN A 134 41.64 -21.23 30.25
CA GLN A 134 42.85 -21.99 29.93
C GLN A 134 44.10 -21.37 30.59
N GLN A 135 44.27 -20.05 30.51
CA GLN A 135 45.40 -19.37 31.16
C GLN A 135 45.39 -19.56 32.68
N GLN A 136 44.22 -19.53 33.32
CA GLN A 136 44.11 -19.78 34.75
C GLN A 136 44.47 -21.22 35.11
N GLN A 137 44.04 -22.21 34.32
CA GLN A 137 44.41 -23.60 34.52
C GLN A 137 45.91 -23.83 34.33
N GLU A 138 46.52 -23.25 33.31
CA GLU A 138 47.96 -23.36 33.06
C GLU A 138 48.78 -22.68 34.16
N ALA A 139 48.33 -21.51 34.65
CA ALA A 139 48.95 -20.83 35.78
C ALA A 139 48.83 -21.65 37.08
N ALA A 140 47.69 -22.27 37.35
CA ALA A 140 47.50 -23.14 38.51
C ALA A 140 48.39 -24.38 38.42
N ALA A 141 48.45 -25.04 37.26
CA ALA A 141 49.33 -26.19 37.03
C ALA A 141 50.81 -25.82 37.19
N ALA A 142 51.23 -24.64 36.72
CA ALA A 142 52.58 -24.15 36.90
C ALA A 142 52.91 -23.87 38.38
N GLN A 143 51.97 -23.33 39.15
CA GLN A 143 52.13 -23.13 40.59
C GLN A 143 52.22 -24.46 41.35
N GLU A 144 51.39 -25.45 41.01
CA GLU A 144 51.46 -26.78 41.60
C GLU A 144 52.78 -27.49 41.27
N ALA A 145 53.25 -27.39 40.03
CA ALA A 145 54.55 -27.93 39.63
C ALA A 145 55.71 -27.29 40.42
N GLN A 146 55.69 -25.96 40.59
CA GLN A 146 56.69 -25.24 41.40
C GLN A 146 56.66 -25.65 42.88
N GLN A 147 55.47 -25.91 43.44
CA GLN A 147 55.37 -26.42 44.81
C GLN A 147 55.93 -27.84 44.92
N GLN A 148 55.63 -28.72 43.97
CA GLN A 148 56.13 -30.09 43.98
C GLN A 148 57.67 -30.16 43.84
N GLU A 149 58.26 -29.28 43.04
CA GLU A 149 59.71 -29.19 42.85
C GLU A 149 60.44 -28.44 43.98
N ARG A 150 59.72 -27.90 44.96
CA ARG A 150 60.31 -27.10 46.03
C ARG A 150 61.22 -27.95 46.91
N THR A 151 62.46 -27.51 47.07
CA THR A 151 63.43 -28.16 47.94
C THR A 151 63.04 -27.98 49.41
N VAL A 152 63.04 -29.09 50.15
CA VAL A 152 62.80 -29.11 51.60
C VAL A 152 63.91 -29.82 52.33
N TYR A 153 64.02 -29.52 53.62
CA TYR A 153 65.04 -30.04 54.50
C TYR A 153 64.41 -30.83 55.63
N VAL A 154 64.91 -32.05 55.87
CA VAL A 154 64.39 -32.98 56.87
C VAL A 154 65.51 -33.42 57.80
N ALA A 155 65.34 -33.22 59.10
CA ALA A 155 66.32 -33.58 60.13
C ALA A 155 66.37 -35.11 60.39
N ARG A 156 67.33 -35.52 61.23
CA ARG A 156 67.51 -36.91 61.71
C ARG A 156 67.67 -37.92 60.56
N ASN A 157 68.54 -37.63 59.59
CA ASN A 157 68.77 -38.46 58.40
C ASN A 157 67.47 -38.74 57.63
N GLY A 158 66.58 -37.75 57.52
CA GLY A 158 65.30 -37.90 56.81
C GLY A 158 64.19 -38.61 57.61
N THR A 159 64.43 -39.03 58.85
CA THR A 159 63.44 -39.74 59.69
C THR A 159 62.51 -38.82 60.47
N ALA A 160 62.74 -37.50 60.46
CA ALA A 160 61.82 -36.56 61.10
C ALA A 160 60.44 -36.59 60.43
N GLU A 161 59.39 -36.38 61.25
CA GLU A 161 57.98 -36.26 60.83
C GLU A 161 57.68 -34.89 60.22
N VAL A 162 58.59 -33.92 60.39
CA VAL A 162 58.42 -32.53 60.00
C VAL A 162 59.50 -32.12 59.00
N TYR A 163 59.15 -31.26 58.03
CA TYR A 163 60.08 -30.65 57.08
C TYR A 163 60.04 -29.11 57.17
N TRP A 164 61.12 -28.48 56.69
CA TRP A 164 61.32 -27.03 56.65
C TRP A 164 61.70 -26.57 55.24
N TYR A 165 61.29 -25.36 54.83
CA TYR A 165 61.75 -24.77 53.57
C TYR A 165 63.16 -24.18 53.65
N SER A 166 63.63 -23.81 54.85
CA SER A 166 64.97 -23.29 55.07
C SER A 166 65.65 -23.98 56.24
N ILE A 167 66.95 -24.23 56.10
CA ILE A 167 67.81 -24.74 57.17
C ILE A 167 67.82 -23.79 58.37
N ASP A 168 67.73 -22.48 58.14
CA ASP A 168 67.78 -21.46 59.19
C ASP A 168 66.56 -21.49 60.12
N ASN A 169 65.43 -22.00 59.61
CA ASN A 169 64.18 -22.13 60.36
C ASN A 169 64.14 -23.42 61.20
N MET A 170 65.17 -24.26 61.12
CA MET A 170 65.26 -25.46 61.94
C MET A 170 65.54 -25.11 63.41
N PRO A 171 65.04 -25.92 64.36
CA PRO A 171 65.35 -25.74 65.78
C PRO A 171 66.85 -25.61 66.02
N ARG A 172 67.27 -24.72 66.91
CA ARG A 172 68.69 -24.44 67.18
C ARG A 172 69.49 -25.66 67.69
N ASN A 173 68.80 -26.69 68.20
CA ASN A 173 69.39 -27.97 68.60
C ASN A 173 69.47 -29.01 67.45
N THR A 174 69.14 -28.61 66.22
CA THR A 174 69.22 -29.48 65.05
C THR A 174 70.66 -29.80 64.74
N ARG A 175 70.91 -31.08 64.46
CA ARG A 175 72.19 -31.58 63.98
C ARG A 175 72.24 -31.44 62.46
N PHE A 176 72.84 -30.34 61.99
CA PHE A 176 72.90 -30.00 60.56
C PHE A 176 73.67 -31.04 59.73
N ASP A 177 74.60 -31.78 60.34
CA ASP A 177 75.28 -32.95 59.73
C ASP A 177 74.32 -34.09 59.35
N ARG A 178 73.09 -34.09 59.86
CA ARG A 178 72.07 -35.11 59.65
C ARG A 178 70.81 -34.57 58.98
N VAL A 179 70.94 -33.47 58.24
CA VAL A 179 69.85 -32.89 57.45
C VAL A 179 69.92 -33.47 56.04
N VAL A 180 68.79 -34.01 55.57
CA VAL A 180 68.63 -34.53 54.21
C VAL A 180 67.77 -33.56 53.41
N THR A 181 68.14 -33.38 52.15
CA THR A 181 67.40 -32.57 51.19
C THR A 181 66.56 -33.48 50.30
N MET A 182 65.28 -33.14 50.12
CA MET A 182 64.37 -33.84 49.20
C MET A 182 63.35 -32.86 48.62
N THR A 183 62.50 -33.31 47.69
CA THR A 183 61.40 -32.48 47.19
C THR A 183 60.25 -32.43 48.20
N GLU A 184 59.47 -31.35 48.19
CA GLU A 184 58.27 -31.23 49.01
C GLU A 184 57.29 -32.37 48.73
N ALA A 185 57.13 -32.75 47.45
CA ALA A 185 56.30 -33.88 47.05
C ALA A 185 56.77 -35.20 47.71
N ASP A 186 58.07 -35.48 47.71
CA ASP A 186 58.62 -36.68 48.36
C ASP A 186 58.42 -36.66 49.88
N ALA A 187 58.57 -35.49 50.51
CA ALA A 187 58.33 -35.34 51.94
C ALA A 187 56.86 -35.59 52.30
N ILE A 188 55.91 -35.04 51.53
CA ILE A 188 54.46 -35.26 51.71
C ILE A 188 54.10 -36.73 51.45
N ASN A 189 54.64 -37.33 50.38
CA ASN A 189 54.45 -38.76 50.07
C ASN A 189 55.00 -39.68 51.17
N ALA A 190 56.08 -39.27 51.84
CA ALA A 190 56.62 -39.92 53.03
C ALA A 190 55.83 -39.63 54.33
N GLY A 191 54.68 -38.94 54.23
CA GLY A 191 53.79 -38.63 55.35
C GLY A 191 54.29 -37.51 56.28
N LYS A 192 55.29 -36.73 55.84
CA LYS A 192 55.87 -35.63 56.63
C LYS A 192 54.99 -34.39 56.54
N ARG A 193 55.00 -33.58 57.60
CA ARG A 193 54.19 -32.35 57.70
C ARG A 193 55.09 -31.12 57.65
N HIS A 194 54.60 -30.06 57.01
CA HIS A 194 55.25 -28.76 57.07
C HIS A 194 55.20 -28.21 58.49
N THR A 195 56.26 -27.57 58.96
CA THR A 195 56.27 -26.87 60.23
C THR A 195 55.44 -25.59 60.16
N SER A 196 54.50 -25.39 61.10
CA SER A 196 53.78 -24.11 61.22
C SER A 196 54.63 -22.98 61.82
N LYS A 197 55.87 -23.29 62.25
CA LYS A 197 56.86 -22.32 62.76
C LYS A 197 57.92 -22.13 61.69
N GLU A 198 57.78 -21.06 60.90
CA GLU A 198 58.73 -20.58 59.92
C GLU A 198 58.78 -19.06 59.90
#